data_AF-A0A9P0PU29-F1
#
_entry.id   AF-A0A9P0PU29-F1
#
_cell.length_a   1.000
_cell.length_b   1.000
_cell.length_c   1.000
_cell.angle_alpha   90.00
_cell.angle_beta   90.00
_cell.angle_gamma   90.00
#
_symmetry.space_group_name_H-M   'P 1'
#
loop_
_entity.id
_entity.type
_entity.pdbx_description
1 polymer ?
#
loop_
_entity_poly.entity_id
_entity_poly.type
_entity_poly.pdbx_seq_one_letter_code
_entity_poly.pdbx_strand_id
1 'polypeptide(L)'
;MKDELPADPTISFYGRVQKFITYIRSVKSEMKKAKGVKKSVIQKQLSGNDYKRIIEGGGRVLRKMHTSKSKLHDMYTDNVALAHHDDKRFIIPNTTKTLPCGHSDIEFYQTDPSLNVKYAIDAI
;
A
#
# COMPACT_ATOMS: atom_id res chain seq x y z
N MET A 1 22.95 -1.68 7.01
CA MET A 1 21.81 -1.05 6.29
C MET A 1 22.25 -0.82 4.86
N LYS A 2 21.47 -1.24 3.85
CA LYS A 2 21.87 -1.12 2.44
C LYS A 2 21.65 0.32 1.99
N ASP A 3 22.67 0.93 1.40
CA ASP A 3 22.59 2.29 0.88
C ASP A 3 21.90 2.27 -0.49
N GLU A 4 20.72 2.87 -0.59
CA GLU A 4 19.91 2.89 -1.82
C GLU A 4 20.41 3.98 -2.80
N LEU A 5 21.19 4.96 -2.33
CA LEU A 5 21.73 6.08 -3.10
C LEU A 5 23.19 6.35 -2.71
N PRO A 6 24.15 5.56 -3.23
CA PRO A 6 25.55 5.77 -2.91
C PRO A 6 26.02 7.15 -3.41
N ALA A 7 26.54 7.96 -2.48
CA ALA A 7 27.09 9.30 -2.73
C ALA A 7 26.09 10.40 -3.19
N ASP A 8 24.78 10.22 -2.97
CA ASP A 8 23.77 11.26 -3.22
C ASP A 8 22.87 11.44 -1.97
N PRO A 9 23.01 12.55 -1.22
CA PRO A 9 22.31 12.73 0.05
C PRO A 9 20.80 12.87 -0.16
N THR A 10 20.05 12.01 0.53
CA THR A 10 18.58 12.00 0.46
C THR A 10 18.01 13.26 1.12
N ILE A 11 17.15 13.97 0.37
CA ILE A 11 16.46 15.19 0.82
C ILE A 11 15.10 14.83 1.44
N SER A 12 14.35 13.92 0.80
CA SER A 12 13.03 13.54 1.29
C SER A 12 12.73 12.07 1.01
N PHE A 13 12.12 11.41 1.99
CA PHE A 13 11.76 10.01 1.92
C PHE A 13 10.28 9.83 2.29
N TYR A 14 9.54 9.12 1.43
CA TYR A 14 8.16 8.71 1.67
C TYR A 14 8.04 7.21 1.37
N GLY A 15 7.86 6.39 2.40
CA GLY A 15 7.88 4.93 2.24
C GLY A 15 6.81 4.21 3.07
N ARG A 16 6.25 3.13 2.50
CA ARG A 16 5.38 2.19 3.21
C ARG A 16 5.70 0.75 2.82
N VAL A 17 5.88 -0.09 3.83
CA VAL A 17 6.35 -1.49 3.67
C VAL A 17 5.28 -2.39 3.05
N GLN A 18 4.01 -2.20 3.43
CA GLN A 18 2.92 -3.14 3.12
C GLN A 18 2.67 -3.37 1.61
N LYS A 19 2.63 -2.29 0.81
CA LYS A 19 2.46 -2.33 -0.65
C LYS A 19 3.76 -2.02 -1.42
N PHE A 20 4.93 -1.97 -0.74
CA PHE A 20 6.23 -1.58 -1.32
C PHE A 20 6.12 -0.31 -2.18
N ILE A 21 5.56 0.74 -1.57
CA ILE A 21 5.46 2.07 -2.16
C ILE A 21 6.60 2.88 -1.56
N THR A 22 7.47 3.43 -2.40
CA THR A 22 8.62 4.20 -1.95
C THR A 22 8.91 5.32 -2.93
N TYR A 23 9.10 6.51 -2.39
CA TYR A 23 9.65 7.66 -3.06
C TYR A 23 10.85 8.16 -2.28
N ILE A 24 11.96 8.33 -2.98
CA ILE A 24 13.19 8.89 -2.44
C ILE A 24 13.60 10.02 -3.37
N ARG A 25 13.75 11.21 -2.81
CA ARG A 25 14.31 12.36 -3.53
C ARG A 25 15.69 12.64 -2.98
N SER A 26 16.63 12.77 -3.87
CA SER A 26 18.00 13.15 -3.60
C SER A 26 18.33 14.47 -4.29
N VAL A 27 19.55 14.97 -4.13
CA VAL A 27 19.99 16.22 -4.77
C VAL A 27 20.05 16.06 -6.28
N LYS A 28 20.54 14.92 -6.77
CA LYS A 28 20.75 14.69 -8.22
C LYS A 28 19.65 13.86 -8.86
N SER A 29 18.89 13.11 -8.06
CA SER A 29 18.02 12.06 -8.59
C SER A 29 16.74 11.87 -7.79
N GLU A 30 15.75 11.22 -8.40
CA GLU A 30 14.59 10.69 -7.71
C GLU A 30 14.39 9.20 -8.01
N MET A 31 13.99 8.44 -6.99
CA MET A 31 13.63 7.03 -7.09
C MET A 31 12.15 6.86 -6.75
N LYS A 32 11.43 6.19 -7.65
CA LYS A 32 10.01 5.86 -7.51
C LYS A 32 9.81 4.36 -7.60
N LYS A 33 9.18 3.76 -6.59
CA LYS A 33 8.79 2.34 -6.54
C LYS A 33 7.31 2.24 -6.15
N ALA A 34 6.57 1.43 -6.88
CA ALA A 34 5.20 1.07 -6.56
C ALA A 34 4.95 -0.35 -7.08
N LYS A 35 4.61 -1.27 -6.16
CA LYS A 35 4.40 -2.69 -6.53
C LYS A 35 3.16 -2.84 -7.41
N GLY A 36 3.29 -3.66 -8.46
CA GLY A 36 2.18 -3.93 -9.38
C GLY A 36 1.91 -2.83 -10.40
N VAL A 37 2.67 -1.72 -10.36
CA VAL A 37 2.56 -0.63 -11.34
C VAL A 37 3.68 -0.74 -12.38
N LYS A 38 3.35 -0.56 -13.66
CA LYS A 38 4.34 -0.60 -14.74
C LYS A 38 5.37 0.53 -14.57
N LYS A 39 6.66 0.22 -14.74
CA LYS A 39 7.76 1.19 -14.64
C LYS A 39 7.55 2.45 -15.50
N SER A 40 7.00 2.31 -16.72
CA SER A 40 6.70 3.44 -17.58
C SER A 40 5.64 4.38 -17.02
N VAL A 41 4.62 3.83 -16.33
CA VAL A 41 3.57 4.61 -15.66
C VAL A 41 4.15 5.31 -14.43
N ILE A 42 4.99 4.63 -13.66
CA ILE A 42 5.71 5.21 -12.53
C ILE A 42 6.57 6.41 -12.96
N GLN A 43 7.30 6.29 -14.06
CA GLN A 43 8.18 7.36 -14.53
C GLN A 43 7.43 8.53 -15.14
N LYS A 44 6.37 8.28 -15.93
CA LYS A 44 5.68 9.31 -16.72
C LYS A 44 4.45 9.93 -16.05
N GLN A 45 3.76 9.21 -15.17
CA GLN A 45 2.43 9.62 -14.65
C GLN A 45 2.37 9.74 -13.12
N LEU A 46 3.42 9.36 -12.40
CA LEU A 46 3.50 9.52 -10.94
C LEU A 46 4.56 10.56 -10.57
N SER A 47 4.14 11.51 -9.75
CA SER A 47 4.97 12.59 -9.18
C SER A 47 5.25 12.34 -7.70
N GLY A 48 6.33 12.91 -7.17
CA GLY A 48 6.63 12.82 -5.73
C GLY A 48 5.49 13.33 -4.84
N ASN A 49 4.71 14.31 -5.32
CA ASN A 49 3.55 14.83 -4.59
C ASN A 49 2.41 13.81 -4.47
N ASP A 50 2.24 12.93 -5.46
CA ASP A 50 1.27 11.82 -5.38
C ASP A 50 1.62 10.85 -4.25
N TYR A 51 2.92 10.56 -4.06
CA TYR A 51 3.41 9.70 -2.98
C TYR A 51 3.23 10.37 -1.62
N LYS A 52 3.60 11.64 -1.50
CA LYS A 52 3.40 12.44 -0.28
C LYS A 52 1.92 12.47 0.11
N ARG A 53 1.04 12.81 -0.85
CA ARG A 53 -0.41 12.86 -0.64
C ARG A 53 -0.96 11.53 -0.15
N ILE A 54 -0.56 10.42 -0.74
CA ILE A 54 -1.05 9.09 -0.34
C ILE A 54 -0.56 8.72 1.05
N ILE A 55 0.68 9.07 1.41
CA ILE A 55 1.25 8.69 2.70
C ILE A 55 0.68 9.55 3.83
N GLU A 56 0.58 10.86 3.64
CA GLU A 56 0.12 11.80 4.68
C GLU A 56 -1.40 11.95 4.70
N GLY A 57 -2.03 12.10 3.53
CA GLY A 57 -3.46 12.41 3.39
C GLY A 57 -4.35 11.21 3.09
N GLY A 58 -3.77 10.02 2.89
CA GLY A 58 -4.54 8.81 2.64
C GLY A 58 -5.08 8.68 1.22
N GLY A 59 -6.06 7.77 1.06
CA GLY A 59 -6.77 7.55 -0.20
C GLY A 59 -6.05 6.65 -1.21
N ARG A 60 -6.35 6.85 -2.50
CA ARG A 60 -5.86 6.04 -3.62
C ARG A 60 -5.66 6.89 -4.87
N VAL A 61 -4.61 6.59 -5.64
CA VAL A 61 -4.33 7.16 -6.96
C VAL A 61 -4.60 6.09 -8.01
N LEU A 62 -5.46 6.40 -8.96
CA LEU A 62 -5.76 5.56 -10.11
C LEU A 62 -4.93 6.01 -11.32
N ARG A 63 -4.39 5.05 -12.08
CA ARG A 63 -3.72 5.28 -13.37
C ARG A 63 -4.08 4.19 -14.36
N LYS A 64 -4.20 4.59 -15.63
CA LYS A 64 -4.46 3.66 -16.73
C LYS A 64 -3.20 2.85 -17.04
N MET A 65 -3.33 1.53 -17.04
CA MET A 65 -2.25 0.61 -17.42
C MET A 65 -2.70 -0.29 -18.57
N HIS A 66 -2.01 -0.24 -19.71
CA HIS A 66 -2.36 -1.02 -20.91
C HIS A 66 -1.82 -2.48 -20.88
N THR A 67 -1.50 -3.01 -19.70
CA THR A 67 -0.87 -4.32 -19.55
C THR A 67 -1.90 -5.44 -19.49
N SER A 68 -3.03 -5.22 -18.83
CA SER A 68 -4.12 -6.19 -18.72
C SER A 68 -4.88 -6.25 -20.04
N LYS A 69 -4.58 -7.26 -20.86
CA LYS A 69 -5.27 -7.51 -22.14
C LYS A 69 -5.99 -8.86 -22.06
N SER A 70 -7.30 -8.85 -22.13
CA SER A 70 -8.12 -10.03 -22.43
C SER A 70 -8.30 -10.13 -23.93
N LYS A 71 -8.22 -11.34 -24.49
CA LYS A 71 -8.73 -11.58 -25.85
C LYS A 71 -10.27 -11.68 -25.73
N LEU A 72 -11.00 -11.09 -26.68
CA LEU A 72 -12.48 -11.06 -26.76
C LEU A 72 -13.21 -10.11 -25.78
N HIS A 73 -12.51 -9.38 -24.92
CA HIS A 73 -13.11 -8.34 -24.08
C HIS A 73 -12.28 -7.05 -24.13
N ASP A 74 -12.95 -5.93 -24.40
CA ASP A 74 -12.37 -4.59 -24.25
C ASP A 74 -12.42 -4.18 -22.78
N MET A 75 -11.26 -4.26 -22.11
CA MET A 75 -11.14 -3.82 -20.72
C MET A 75 -10.59 -2.40 -20.63
N TYR A 76 -11.44 -1.47 -20.20
CA TYR A 76 -11.02 -0.16 -19.73
C TYR A 76 -10.83 -0.21 -18.22
N THR A 77 -9.60 -0.49 -17.76
CA THR A 77 -9.30 -0.54 -16.32
C THR A 77 -8.40 0.61 -15.89
N ASP A 78 -8.98 1.50 -15.09
CA ASP A 78 -8.21 2.37 -14.21
C ASP A 78 -7.73 1.54 -13.03
N ASN A 79 -6.42 1.29 -13.01
CA ASN A 79 -5.82 0.45 -12.00
C ASN A 79 -5.33 1.31 -10.83
N VAL A 80 -5.43 0.77 -9.62
CA VAL A 80 -4.89 1.43 -8.42
C VAL A 80 -3.36 1.43 -8.52
N ALA A 81 -2.80 2.62 -8.70
CA ALA A 81 -1.35 2.83 -8.79
C ALA A 81 -0.72 3.04 -7.41
N LEU A 82 -1.35 3.84 -6.56
CA LEU A 82 -0.94 4.05 -5.17
C LEU A 82 -2.17 3.93 -4.26
N ALA A 83 -2.02 3.33 -3.10
CA ALA A 83 -3.08 3.24 -2.10
C ALA A 83 -2.48 3.35 -0.71
N HIS A 84 -3.15 4.11 0.15
CA HIS A 84 -2.75 4.27 1.54
C HIS A 84 -3.03 3.01 2.35
N HIS A 85 -4.26 2.49 2.26
CA HIS A 85 -4.65 1.29 2.98
C HIS A 85 -4.23 0.02 2.20
N ASP A 86 -3.80 -0.98 2.95
CA ASP A 86 -3.61 -2.32 2.42
C ASP A 86 -4.86 -3.15 2.69
N ASP A 87 -5.42 -3.72 1.62
CA ASP A 87 -6.66 -4.49 1.68
C ASP A 87 -6.38 -5.97 2.00
N LYS A 88 -5.10 -6.35 2.13
CA LYS A 88 -4.67 -7.74 2.28
C LYS A 88 -4.38 -8.16 3.71
N ARG A 89 -4.29 -7.22 4.64
CA ARG A 89 -4.02 -7.48 6.05
C ARG A 89 -4.87 -6.62 6.95
N PHE A 90 -5.40 -7.25 7.98
CA PHE A 90 -6.09 -6.58 9.08
C PHE A 90 -5.06 -6.15 10.12
N ILE A 91 -5.07 -4.87 10.49
CA ILE A 91 -4.21 -4.34 11.56
C ILE A 91 -4.96 -4.51 12.88
N ILE A 92 -4.38 -5.25 13.81
CA ILE A 92 -5.01 -5.44 15.13
C ILE A 92 -4.93 -4.12 15.90
N PRO A 93 -6.06 -3.57 16.37
CA PRO A 93 -6.09 -2.32 17.13
C PRO A 93 -5.10 -2.35 18.30
N ASN A 94 -4.40 -1.25 18.54
CA ASN A 94 -3.43 -1.09 19.64
C ASN A 94 -2.23 -2.04 19.64
N THR A 95 -1.95 -2.72 18.52
CA THR A 95 -0.76 -3.57 18.40
C THR A 95 -0.01 -3.33 17.09
N THR A 96 1.21 -3.84 17.01
CA THR A 96 2.00 -3.89 15.77
C THR A 96 1.75 -5.15 14.94
N LYS A 97 0.86 -6.03 15.41
CA LYS A 97 0.55 -7.31 14.76
C LYS A 97 -0.49 -7.12 13.66
N THR A 98 -0.38 -7.95 12.62
CA THR A 98 -1.32 -7.96 11.49
C THR A 98 -1.80 -9.37 11.23
N LEU A 99 -3.07 -9.53 10.88
CA LEU A 99 -3.64 -10.78 10.43
C LEU A 99 -3.77 -10.78 8.90
N PRO A 100 -3.59 -11.93 8.23
CA PRO A 100 -3.94 -12.08 6.81
C PRO A 100 -5.43 -11.84 6.58
N CYS A 101 -5.82 -11.36 5.40
CA CYS A 101 -7.23 -11.29 5.00
C CYS A 101 -7.91 -12.68 5.08
N GLY A 102 -9.11 -12.75 5.65
CA GLY A 102 -9.87 -14.00 5.83
C GLY A 102 -9.46 -14.83 7.05
N HIS A 103 -8.61 -14.31 7.94
CA HIS A 103 -8.25 -14.98 9.18
C HIS A 103 -9.44 -15.02 10.16
N SER A 104 -9.68 -16.17 10.80
CA SER A 104 -10.84 -16.39 11.68
C SER A 104 -10.92 -15.37 12.82
N ASP A 105 -9.78 -15.04 13.44
CA ASP A 105 -9.72 -14.09 14.56
C ASP A 105 -10.06 -12.64 14.19
N ILE A 106 -10.23 -12.31 12.91
CA ILE A 106 -10.58 -10.93 12.50
C ILE A 106 -11.87 -10.48 13.16
N GLU A 107 -12.89 -11.36 13.23
CA GLU A 107 -14.19 -11.03 13.81
C GLU A 107 -14.05 -10.62 15.28
N PHE A 108 -13.25 -11.36 16.05
CA PHE A 108 -12.94 -11.07 17.45
C PHE A 108 -12.30 -9.68 17.65
N TYR A 109 -11.43 -9.26 16.73
CA TYR A 109 -10.79 -7.94 16.82
C TYR A 109 -11.62 -6.80 16.21
N GLN A 110 -12.70 -7.11 15.51
CA GLN A 110 -13.64 -6.13 14.96
C GLN A 110 -14.83 -5.83 15.89
N THR A 111 -15.19 -6.78 16.76
CA THR A 111 -16.31 -6.63 17.71
C THR A 111 -15.93 -5.85 18.96
N ASP A 112 -16.93 -5.16 19.53
CA ASP A 112 -16.78 -4.43 20.80
C ASP A 112 -16.25 -5.36 21.91
N PRO A 113 -15.39 -4.87 22.82
CA PRO A 113 -14.79 -5.68 23.89
C PRO A 113 -15.79 -6.47 24.74
N SER A 114 -17.04 -6.00 24.87
CA SER A 114 -18.13 -6.66 25.60
C SER A 114 -18.69 -7.90 24.89
N LEU A 115 -18.63 -7.96 23.55
CA LEU A 115 -19.05 -9.11 22.75
C LEU A 115 -17.96 -10.19 22.67
N ASN A 116 -16.69 -9.79 22.78
CA ASN A 116 -15.52 -10.69 22.74
C ASN A 116 -15.51 -11.71 23.88
N VAL A 117 -16.05 -11.33 25.04
CA VAL A 117 -16.19 -12.24 26.20
C VAL A 117 -17.19 -13.35 25.89
N LYS A 118 -18.27 -13.06 25.15
CA LYS A 118 -19.28 -14.05 24.78
C LYS A 118 -18.72 -15.09 23.80
N TYR A 119 -17.98 -14.65 22.78
CA TYR A 119 -17.31 -15.57 21.84
C TYR A 119 -16.26 -16.47 22.49
N ALA A 120 -15.57 -15.99 23.53
CA ALA A 120 -14.60 -16.79 24.27
C ALA A 120 -15.26 -17.87 25.16
N ILE A 121 -16.49 -17.63 25.63
CA ILE A 121 -17.26 -18.57 26.44
C ILE A 121 -17.96 -19.61 25.55
N ASP A 122 -18.47 -19.20 24.39
CA ASP A 122 -19.16 -20.09 23.43
C ASP A 122 -18.18 -21.04 22.68
N ALA A 123 -16.86 -20.85 22.81
CA ALA A 123 -15.82 -21.66 22.17
C ALA A 123 -15.19 -22.73 23.10
N ILE A 124 -15.69 -22.88 24.34
CA ILE A 124 -15.31 -23.92 25.32
C ILE A 124 -16.42 -24.98 25.37
#